data_AF-A0A1V8SYA7-F1
#
_entry.id   AF-A0A1V8SYA7-F1
#
_cell.length_a   1.000
_cell.length_b   1.000
_cell.length_c   1.000
_cell.angle_alpha   90.00
_cell.angle_beta   90.00
_cell.angle_gamma   90.00
#
_symmetry.space_group_name_H-M   'P 1'
#
loop_
_entity.id
_entity.type
_entity.pdbx_description
1 polymer ?
#
loop_
_entity_poly.entity_id
_entity_poly.type
_entity_poly.pdbx_seq_one_letter_code
_entity_poly.pdbx_strand_id
1 'polypeptide(L)'
;MAQPNGVPHFDTIDDAIDSFAAGKFIIVLDNEDRENEGDLIIAASALTPAKAAFLVRHTSGYVCAPLTPARAAELELPQMVTSNEDPNRTAYTITVDAAEGVTTGISAQDRSLTWHVVPLQAREGGVRVRAGHTEAAVEFCQLAGMEPVGVIAELVEEGEVLEGKEGNTISRKNTN
;
A
#
# COMPACT_ATOMS: atom_id res chain seq x y z
N MET A 1 14.46 -23.08 6.70
CA MET A 1 13.94 -24.01 7.74
C MET A 1 13.61 -23.17 8.96
N ALA A 2 12.37 -23.25 9.47
CA ALA A 2 11.94 -22.45 10.62
C ALA A 2 12.59 -22.93 11.92
N GLN A 3 13.14 -22.00 12.71
CA GLN A 3 13.68 -22.26 14.05
C GLN A 3 12.53 -22.36 15.08
N PRO A 4 12.69 -23.08 16.21
CA PRO A 4 11.59 -23.61 17.01
C PRO A 4 10.99 -22.67 18.06
N ASN A 5 11.29 -21.37 18.05
CA ASN A 5 10.86 -20.45 19.11
C ASN A 5 10.01 -19.35 18.48
N GLY A 6 8.70 -19.35 18.81
CA GLY A 6 7.69 -18.42 18.29
C GLY A 6 7.83 -16.97 18.77
N VAL A 7 9.04 -16.41 18.63
CA VAL A 7 9.24 -14.96 18.64
C VAL A 7 8.99 -14.51 17.20
N PRO A 8 7.97 -13.66 16.96
CA PRO A 8 7.77 -13.08 15.63
C PRO A 8 9.03 -12.29 15.25
N HIS A 9 9.45 -12.37 13.99
CA HIS A 9 10.66 -11.74 13.47
C HIS A 9 10.30 -10.91 12.24
N PHE A 10 10.80 -9.68 12.15
CA PHE A 10 10.79 -8.93 10.89
C PHE A 10 11.64 -9.64 9.83
N ASP A 11 11.10 -9.76 8.61
CA ASP A 11 11.88 -10.20 7.46
C ASP A 11 12.96 -9.16 7.12
N THR A 12 14.02 -9.58 6.42
CA THR A 12 15.00 -8.63 5.91
C THR A 12 14.39 -7.77 4.80
N ILE A 13 14.94 -6.58 4.57
CA ILE A 13 14.49 -5.73 3.45
C ILE A 13 14.68 -6.43 2.10
N ASP A 14 15.76 -7.19 1.93
CA ASP A 14 16.03 -7.96 0.71
C ASP A 14 14.94 -9.03 0.48
N ASP A 15 14.54 -9.79 1.51
CA ASP A 15 13.45 -10.77 1.42
C ASP A 15 12.10 -10.11 1.11
N ALA A 16 11.86 -8.92 1.65
CA ALA A 16 10.67 -8.13 1.38
C ALA A 16 10.65 -7.64 -0.08
N ILE A 17 11.78 -7.14 -0.61
CA ILE A 17 11.92 -6.75 -2.02
C ILE A 17 11.66 -7.95 -2.93
N ASP A 18 12.25 -9.12 -2.65
CA ASP A 18 12.04 -10.34 -3.44
C ASP A 18 10.57 -10.78 -3.42
N SER A 19 9.92 -10.72 -2.27
CA SER A 19 8.50 -11.04 -2.13
C SER A 19 7.61 -10.06 -2.89
N PHE A 20 7.93 -8.76 -2.81
CA PHE A 20 7.23 -7.70 -3.53
C PHE A 20 7.41 -7.85 -5.05
N ALA A 21 8.63 -8.14 -5.52
CA ALA A 21 8.96 -8.40 -6.92
C ALA A 21 8.23 -9.65 -7.46
N ALA A 22 8.01 -10.65 -6.61
CA ALA A 22 7.18 -11.81 -6.92
C ALA A 22 5.67 -11.51 -6.91
N GLY A 23 5.28 -10.24 -6.74
CA GLY A 23 3.89 -9.79 -6.72
C GLY A 23 3.13 -10.22 -5.46
N LYS A 24 3.81 -10.49 -4.35
CA LYS A 24 3.15 -10.79 -3.08
C LYS A 24 2.85 -9.49 -2.33
N PHE A 25 1.85 -9.54 -1.46
CA PHE A 25 1.71 -8.52 -0.43
C PHE A 25 2.88 -8.61 0.53
N ILE A 26 3.40 -7.47 0.93
CA ILE A 26 4.21 -7.30 2.14
C ILE A 26 3.41 -6.51 3.16
N ILE A 27 3.80 -6.59 4.42
CA ILE A 27 3.26 -5.74 5.48
C ILE A 27 4.39 -4.82 5.92
N VAL A 28 4.14 -3.52 5.84
CA VAL A 28 5.07 -2.50 6.30
C VAL A 28 4.46 -1.83 7.51
N LEU A 29 5.27 -1.69 8.56
CA LEU A 29 4.89 -0.98 9.77
C LEU A 29 5.62 0.35 9.80
N ASP A 30 4.93 1.42 10.16
CA ASP A 30 5.58 2.70 10.44
C ASP A 30 6.00 2.79 11.92
N ASN A 31 6.56 3.94 12.32
CA ASN A 31 7.07 4.11 13.67
C ASN A 31 5.94 4.18 14.70
N GLU A 32 6.20 3.65 15.90
CA GLU A 32 5.27 3.71 17.04
C GLU A 32 4.88 5.14 17.46
N ASP A 33 5.71 6.14 17.17
CA ASP A 33 5.47 7.55 17.47
C ASP A 33 4.82 8.34 16.32
N ARG A 34 4.44 7.65 15.22
CA ARG A 34 3.75 8.23 14.07
C ARG A 34 2.32 7.67 13.96
N GLU A 35 2.04 6.72 13.08
CA GLU A 35 0.71 6.09 12.97
C GLU A 35 0.64 4.84 13.85
N ASN A 36 1.75 4.12 14.02
CA ASN A 36 1.82 2.81 14.70
C ASN A 36 0.91 1.77 14.04
N GLU A 37 0.84 1.78 12.71
CA GLU A 37 -0.07 0.93 11.91
C GLU A 37 0.72 -0.01 11.01
N GLY A 38 0.03 -1.01 10.46
CA GLY A 38 0.57 -1.87 9.43
C GLY A 38 -0.24 -1.81 8.14
N ASP A 39 0.40 -1.51 7.03
CA ASP A 39 -0.24 -1.50 5.71
C ASP A 39 0.07 -2.77 4.93
N LEU A 40 -0.94 -3.32 4.26
CA LEU A 40 -0.71 -4.26 3.16
C LEU A 40 -0.24 -3.48 1.95
N ILE A 41 0.98 -3.75 1.49
CA ILE A 41 1.58 -3.09 0.32
C ILE A 41 1.82 -4.11 -0.80
N ILE A 42 1.48 -3.76 -2.04
CA ILE A 42 1.77 -4.54 -3.25
C ILE A 42 2.04 -3.62 -4.45
N ALA A 43 2.79 -4.08 -5.45
CA ALA A 43 2.87 -3.40 -6.74
C ALA A 43 1.49 -3.35 -7.41
N ALA A 44 1.08 -2.20 -7.93
CA ALA A 44 -0.23 -2.07 -8.56
C ALA A 44 -0.43 -3.02 -9.75
N SER A 45 0.62 -3.24 -10.54
CA SER A 45 0.63 -4.18 -11.66
C SER A 45 0.41 -5.65 -11.26
N ALA A 46 0.62 -5.99 -9.98
CA ALA A 46 0.43 -7.33 -9.44
C ALA A 46 -0.91 -7.52 -8.70
N LEU A 47 -1.74 -6.46 -8.60
CA LEU A 47 -3.03 -6.49 -7.92
C LEU A 47 -4.08 -7.19 -8.79
N THR A 48 -4.32 -8.47 -8.53
CA THR A 48 -5.40 -9.24 -9.16
C THR A 48 -6.75 -8.99 -8.45
N PRO A 49 -7.90 -9.32 -9.06
CA PRO A 49 -9.20 -9.22 -8.41
C PRO A 49 -9.28 -9.98 -7.07
N ALA A 50 -8.66 -11.17 -7.00
CA ALA A 50 -8.61 -11.95 -5.76
C ALA A 50 -7.77 -11.27 -4.67
N LYS A 51 -6.64 -10.66 -5.06
CA LYS A 51 -5.79 -9.89 -4.14
C LYS A 51 -6.47 -8.60 -3.69
N ALA A 52 -7.18 -7.90 -4.58
CA ALA A 52 -8.00 -6.75 -4.23
C ALA A 52 -9.13 -7.13 -3.26
N ALA A 53 -9.80 -8.27 -3.48
CA ALA A 53 -10.81 -8.78 -2.56
C ALA A 53 -10.21 -9.09 -1.17
N PHE A 54 -9.02 -9.70 -1.14
CA PHE A 54 -8.29 -9.94 0.10
C PHE A 54 -7.92 -8.63 0.81
N LEU A 55 -7.33 -7.68 0.09
CA LEU A 55 -6.99 -6.35 0.61
C LEU A 55 -8.21 -5.72 1.29
N VAL A 56 -9.32 -5.60 0.57
CA VAL A 56 -10.57 -5.00 1.07
C VAL A 56 -11.13 -5.76 2.28
N ARG A 57 -11.01 -7.08 2.31
CA ARG A 57 -11.54 -7.92 3.40
C ARG A 57 -10.79 -7.74 4.72
N HIS A 58 -9.52 -7.35 4.65
CA HIS A 58 -8.60 -7.36 5.80
C HIS A 58 -8.02 -5.99 6.15
N THR A 59 -8.46 -4.94 5.46
CA THR A 59 -7.99 -3.57 5.68
C THR A 59 -9.19 -2.64 5.92
N SER A 60 -8.91 -1.37 6.17
CA SER A 60 -9.88 -0.27 6.22
C SER A 60 -10.83 -0.26 5.01
N GLY A 61 -10.39 -0.84 3.88
CA GLY A 61 -11.08 -0.79 2.60
C GLY A 61 -10.87 0.52 1.86
N TYR A 62 -10.15 1.48 2.45
CA TYR A 62 -9.74 2.75 1.87
C TYR A 62 -8.47 2.56 1.02
N VAL A 63 -8.67 1.87 -0.12
CA VAL A 63 -7.58 1.43 -1.00
C VAL A 63 -6.92 2.62 -1.69
N CYS A 64 -5.69 2.88 -1.30
CA CYS A 64 -4.87 3.96 -1.82
C CYS A 64 -3.82 3.43 -2.80
N ALA A 65 -3.34 4.30 -3.70
CA ALA A 65 -2.25 3.96 -4.61
C ALA A 65 -1.16 5.01 -4.62
N PRO A 66 -0.09 4.78 -3.86
CA PRO A 66 1.08 5.63 -3.88
C PRO A 66 1.74 5.64 -5.25
N LEU A 67 2.07 6.84 -5.74
CA LEU A 67 2.78 7.04 -6.99
C LEU A 67 3.76 8.21 -6.90
N THR A 68 4.68 8.27 -7.86
CA THR A 68 5.63 9.40 -7.95
C THR A 68 4.95 10.70 -8.39
N PRO A 69 5.54 11.87 -8.05
CA PRO A 69 5.12 13.15 -8.60
C PRO A 69 5.07 13.21 -10.13
N ALA A 70 6.05 12.58 -10.80
CA ALA A 70 6.10 12.52 -12.25
C ALA A 70 4.90 11.75 -12.83
N ARG A 71 4.54 10.62 -12.22
CA ARG A 71 3.38 9.84 -12.63
C ARG A 71 2.07 10.57 -12.34
N ALA A 72 2.00 11.33 -11.25
CA ALA A 72 0.81 12.13 -10.90
C ALA A 72 0.60 13.26 -11.92
N ALA A 73 1.69 13.90 -12.35
CA ALA A 73 1.66 14.92 -13.38
C ALA A 73 1.26 14.34 -14.75
N GLU A 74 1.80 13.17 -15.13
CA GLU A 74 1.46 12.50 -16.39
C GLU A 74 -0.03 12.13 -16.48
N LEU A 75 -0.61 11.71 -15.35
CA LEU A 75 -2.02 11.33 -15.24
C LEU A 75 -2.95 12.51 -14.94
N GLU A 76 -2.42 13.74 -14.88
CA GLU A 76 -3.17 14.95 -14.53
C GLU A 76 -3.96 14.82 -13.21
N LEU A 77 -3.30 14.31 -12.17
CA LEU A 77 -3.88 14.08 -10.84
C LEU A 77 -3.51 15.22 -9.86
N PRO A 78 -4.26 16.33 -9.81
CA PRO A 78 -4.01 17.38 -8.85
C PRO A 78 -4.30 16.90 -7.41
N GLN A 79 -3.62 17.52 -6.45
CA GLN A 79 -3.93 17.36 -5.03
C GLN A 79 -5.41 17.67 -4.77
N MET A 80 -6.04 16.87 -3.89
CA MET A 80 -7.46 16.97 -3.57
C MET A 80 -7.82 18.32 -2.95
N VAL A 81 -6.89 18.89 -2.17
CA VAL A 81 -7.04 20.17 -1.48
C VAL A 81 -5.79 21.04 -1.65
N THR A 82 -5.99 22.35 -1.66
CA THR A 82 -4.89 23.32 -1.79
C THR A 82 -4.20 23.66 -0.47
N SER A 83 -4.91 23.55 0.67
CA SER A 83 -4.39 23.74 2.02
C SER A 83 -4.68 22.49 2.84
N ASN A 84 -3.66 21.68 3.10
CA ASN A 84 -3.89 20.26 3.38
C ASN A 84 -4.39 19.90 4.80
N GLU A 85 -4.23 20.63 5.89
CA GLU A 85 -4.69 20.33 7.28
C GLU A 85 -4.58 18.91 7.92
N ASP A 86 -4.40 17.81 7.17
CA ASP A 86 -4.15 16.46 7.68
C ASP A 86 -2.89 16.47 8.56
N PRO A 87 -2.91 15.87 9.78
CA PRO A 87 -1.76 15.87 10.68
C PRO A 87 -0.49 15.27 10.08
N ASN A 88 -0.65 14.19 9.30
CA ASN A 88 0.41 13.46 8.61
C ASN A 88 0.69 14.00 7.20
N ARG A 89 -0.09 15.01 6.79
CA ARG A 89 -0.04 15.65 5.47
C ARG A 89 -0.06 14.63 4.35
N THR A 90 -0.94 13.63 4.48
CA THR A 90 -1.13 12.61 3.45
C THR A 90 -1.60 13.29 2.15
N ALA A 91 -0.88 13.01 1.06
CA ALA A 91 -0.94 13.77 -0.17
C ALA A 91 -1.94 13.18 -1.17
N TYR A 92 -3.22 13.16 -0.76
CA TYR A 92 -4.32 12.70 -1.58
C TYR A 92 -4.45 13.52 -2.86
N THR A 93 -4.54 12.87 -4.01
CA THR A 93 -5.02 13.50 -5.25
C THR A 93 -6.53 13.33 -5.37
N ILE A 94 -7.13 13.88 -6.42
CA ILE A 94 -8.48 13.49 -6.82
C ILE A 94 -8.57 11.96 -6.99
N THR A 95 -9.71 11.39 -6.59
CA THR A 95 -10.00 9.96 -6.75
C THR A 95 -10.35 9.62 -8.19
N VAL A 96 -10.08 8.40 -8.63
CA VAL A 96 -10.29 8.00 -10.03
C VAL A 96 -10.94 6.61 -10.14
N ASP A 97 -11.49 6.35 -11.32
CA ASP A 97 -11.85 5.02 -11.81
C ASP A 97 -11.22 4.82 -13.20
N ALA A 98 -10.98 3.57 -13.58
CA ALA A 98 -10.60 3.25 -14.95
C ALA A 98 -11.68 3.72 -15.93
N ALA A 99 -11.27 4.33 -17.04
CA ALA A 99 -12.18 4.90 -18.03
C ALA A 99 -13.03 3.83 -18.74
N GLU A 100 -12.53 2.61 -18.83
CA GLU A 100 -13.16 1.48 -19.51
C GLU A 100 -13.01 0.20 -18.69
N GLY A 101 -13.88 -0.78 -18.93
CA GLY A 101 -13.79 -2.11 -18.31
C GLY A 101 -14.27 -2.19 -16.86
N VAL A 102 -14.89 -1.14 -16.34
CA VAL A 102 -15.50 -1.07 -15.00
C VAL A 102 -17.00 -0.88 -15.07
N THR A 103 -17.69 -1.11 -13.94
CA THR A 103 -19.12 -0.89 -13.79
C THR A 103 -19.39 0.31 -12.88
N THR A 104 -19.29 0.11 -11.57
CA THR A 104 -19.47 1.14 -10.54
C THR A 104 -18.17 1.56 -9.90
N GLY A 105 -17.04 0.95 -10.27
CA GLY A 105 -15.70 1.28 -9.76
C GLY A 105 -15.35 0.58 -8.45
N ILE A 106 -16.33 0.21 -7.62
CA ILE A 106 -16.07 -0.22 -6.23
C ILE A 106 -15.72 -1.70 -6.07
N SER A 107 -16.06 -2.53 -7.06
CA SER A 107 -15.85 -3.97 -6.97
C SER A 107 -14.36 -4.30 -6.89
N ALA A 108 -14.00 -5.47 -6.34
CA ALA A 108 -12.60 -5.90 -6.32
C ALA A 108 -12.00 -6.01 -7.74
N GLN A 109 -12.83 -6.43 -8.71
CA GLN A 109 -12.47 -6.46 -10.12
C GLN A 109 -12.18 -5.05 -10.65
N ASP A 110 -13.10 -4.11 -10.42
CA ASP A 110 -13.01 -2.75 -10.93
C ASP A 110 -11.80 -2.03 -10.31
N ARG A 111 -11.63 -2.10 -8.99
CA ARG A 111 -10.48 -1.49 -8.28
C ARG A 111 -9.14 -2.11 -8.70
N SER A 112 -9.11 -3.41 -8.98
CA SER A 112 -7.91 -4.08 -9.51
C SER A 112 -7.57 -3.68 -10.94
N LEU A 113 -8.49 -3.06 -11.68
CA LEU A 113 -8.26 -2.51 -13.02
C LEU A 113 -7.86 -1.03 -12.96
N THR A 114 -8.49 -0.25 -12.07
CA THR A 114 -8.18 1.16 -11.86
C THR A 114 -6.75 1.37 -11.34
N TRP A 115 -6.23 0.44 -10.54
CA TRP A 115 -4.93 0.50 -9.86
C TRP A 115 -4.77 1.63 -8.83
N HIS A 116 -5.54 2.73 -8.93
CA HIS A 116 -5.35 3.94 -8.15
C HIS A 116 -6.62 4.63 -7.66
N VAL A 117 -7.54 3.92 -7.03
CA VAL A 117 -8.84 4.50 -6.62
C VAL A 117 -8.67 5.80 -5.82
N VAL A 118 -7.74 5.79 -4.86
CA VAL A 118 -7.31 6.99 -4.11
C VAL A 118 -5.81 7.18 -4.32
N PRO A 119 -5.37 7.92 -5.36
CA PRO A 119 -3.96 8.10 -5.60
C PRO A 119 -3.32 8.99 -4.52
N LEU A 120 -2.10 8.61 -4.10
CA LEU A 120 -1.30 9.34 -3.12
C LEU A 120 0.03 9.75 -3.75
N GLN A 121 0.37 11.03 -3.69
CA GLN A 121 1.63 11.49 -4.24
C GLN A 121 2.76 11.35 -3.21
N ALA A 122 3.70 10.44 -3.45
CA ALA A 122 4.90 10.32 -2.63
C ALA A 122 5.78 11.57 -2.74
N ARG A 123 6.47 11.94 -1.65
CA ARG A 123 7.44 13.04 -1.68
C ARG A 123 8.70 12.64 -2.43
N GLU A 124 9.26 13.59 -3.20
CA GLU A 124 10.60 13.42 -3.75
C GLU A 124 11.61 13.21 -2.62
N GLY A 125 12.48 12.21 -2.77
CA GLY A 125 13.43 11.77 -1.74
C GLY A 125 12.96 10.60 -0.87
N GLY A 126 11.73 10.10 -1.07
CA GLY A 126 11.25 8.82 -0.53
C GLY A 126 11.18 8.78 1.00
N VAL A 127 11.38 7.59 1.58
CA VAL A 127 11.20 7.38 3.03
C VAL A 127 12.14 8.22 3.88
N ARG A 128 13.27 8.67 3.30
CA ARG A 128 14.24 9.55 3.95
C ARG A 128 13.75 10.98 4.14
N VAL A 129 12.76 11.42 3.36
CA VAL A 129 12.13 12.76 3.47
C VAL A 129 10.80 12.68 4.23
N ARG A 130 10.05 11.60 4.05
CA ARG A 130 8.83 11.31 4.83
C ARG A 130 8.74 9.80 5.04
N ALA A 131 8.88 9.37 6.28
CA ALA A 131 8.77 7.96 6.66
C ALA A 131 7.30 7.53 6.78
N GLY A 132 6.57 7.49 5.66
CA GLY A 132 5.19 7.01 5.61
C GLY A 132 4.99 5.87 4.62
N HIS A 133 3.86 5.16 4.74
CA HIS A 133 3.49 4.03 3.87
C HIS A 133 3.44 4.43 2.38
N THR A 134 3.06 5.67 2.08
CA THR A 134 3.08 6.23 0.73
C THR A 134 4.47 6.17 0.11
N GLU A 135 5.48 6.69 0.80
CA GLU A 135 6.86 6.67 0.31
C GLU A 135 7.42 5.25 0.25
N ALA A 136 7.15 4.42 1.27
CA ALA A 136 7.61 3.05 1.32
C ALA A 136 7.12 2.23 0.11
N ALA A 137 5.84 2.37 -0.25
CA ALA A 137 5.26 1.66 -1.40
C ALA A 137 5.94 2.02 -2.72
N VAL A 138 6.19 3.30 -2.97
CA VAL A 138 6.89 3.76 -4.18
C VAL A 138 8.35 3.27 -4.20
N GLU A 139 9.01 3.29 -3.04
CA GLU A 139 10.40 2.85 -2.92
C GLU A 139 10.55 1.34 -3.12
N PHE A 140 9.64 0.52 -2.59
CA PHE A 140 9.59 -0.92 -2.90
C PHE A 140 9.34 -1.18 -4.38
N CYS A 141 8.46 -0.42 -5.05
CA CYS A 141 8.30 -0.54 -6.50
C CYS A 141 9.61 -0.27 -7.24
N GLN A 142 10.34 0.80 -6.87
CA GLN A 142 11.61 1.15 -7.51
C GLN A 142 12.69 0.09 -7.25
N LEU A 143 12.82 -0.39 -6.01
CA LEU A 143 13.81 -1.40 -5.62
C LEU A 143 13.53 -2.75 -6.29
N ALA A 144 12.25 -3.11 -6.47
CA ALA A 144 11.83 -4.32 -7.17
C ALA A 144 11.83 -4.21 -8.70
N GLY A 145 12.19 -3.04 -9.27
CA GLY A 145 12.19 -2.82 -10.72
C GLY A 145 10.79 -2.79 -11.34
N MET A 146 9.76 -2.45 -10.56
CA MET A 146 8.37 -2.32 -11.00
C MET A 146 8.04 -0.88 -11.40
N GLU A 147 6.92 -0.69 -12.09
CA GLU A 147 6.32 0.64 -12.27
C GLU A 147 6.15 1.31 -10.90
N PRO A 148 6.45 2.62 -10.77
CA PRO A 148 6.54 3.31 -9.48
C PRO A 148 5.14 3.71 -8.95
N VAL A 149 4.28 2.69 -8.88
CA VAL A 149 2.93 2.71 -8.36
C VAL A 149 2.74 1.50 -7.46
N GLY A 150 2.47 1.75 -6.19
CA GLY A 150 2.03 0.75 -5.22
C GLY A 150 0.53 0.81 -4.98
N VAL A 151 0.03 -0.15 -4.21
CA VAL A 151 -1.29 -0.15 -3.61
C VAL A 151 -1.12 -0.42 -2.12
N ILE A 152 -1.76 0.41 -1.29
CA ILE A 152 -1.73 0.31 0.17
C ILE A 152 -3.14 0.36 0.74
N ALA A 153 -3.33 -0.30 1.89
CA ALA A 153 -4.44 -0.05 2.80
C ALA A 153 -4.09 -0.58 4.19
N GLU A 154 -4.55 0.14 5.20
CA GLU A 154 -4.24 -0.08 6.62
C GLU A 154 -4.94 -1.34 7.12
N LEU A 155 -4.21 -2.22 7.81
CA LEU A 155 -4.78 -3.41 8.44
C LEU A 155 -5.71 -3.02 9.59
N VAL A 156 -6.91 -3.62 9.62
CA VAL A 156 -7.89 -3.38 10.68
C VAL A 156 -8.47 -4.70 11.20
N GLU A 157 -8.82 -4.74 12.48
CA GLU A 157 -9.55 -5.84 13.10
C GLU A 157 -10.68 -5.27 13.98
N GLU A 158 -11.90 -5.77 13.76
CA GLU A 158 -13.10 -5.34 14.49
C GLU A 158 -13.38 -3.82 14.49
N GLY A 159 -12.87 -3.10 13.49
CA GLY A 159 -13.03 -1.65 13.35
C GLY A 159 -11.90 -0.83 13.99
N GLU A 160 -10.95 -1.48 14.64
CA GLU A 160 -9.75 -0.88 15.20
C GLU A 160 -8.56 -1.12 14.28
N VAL A 161 -7.62 -0.17 14.24
CA VAL A 161 -6.38 -0.35 13.49
C VAL A 161 -5.49 -1.34 14.22
N LEU A 162 -4.90 -2.27 13.47
CA LEU A 162 -3.94 -3.20 14.04
C LEU A 162 -2.62 -2.48 14.33
N GLU A 163 -2.27 -2.41 15.62
CA GLU A 163 -0.97 -1.89 16.05
C GLU A 163 0.16 -2.62 15.34
N GLY A 164 1.14 -1.84 14.86
CA GLY A 164 2.36 -2.31 14.23
C GLY A 164 3.28 -3.07 15.20
N LYS A 165 2.87 -4.28 15.59
CA LYS A 165 3.66 -5.18 16.44
C LYS A 165 4.10 -6.42 15.68
N GLU A 166 5.34 -6.81 15.93
CA GLU A 166 5.92 -8.08 15.49
C GLU A 166 4.95 -9.23 15.91
N GLY A 167 4.35 -9.93 14.95
CA GLY A 167 3.45 -11.07 15.20
C GLY A 167 1.97 -10.85 14.99
N ASN A 168 1.50 -9.61 14.77
CA ASN A 168 0.11 -9.30 14.39
C ASN A 168 -0.19 -9.61 12.91
N THR A 169 0.70 -10.31 12.23
CA THR A 169 0.71 -10.43 10.78
C THR A 169 -0.21 -11.57 10.30
N ILE A 170 -1.08 -11.28 9.33
CA ILE A 170 -1.90 -12.27 8.57
C ILE A 170 -1.01 -13.22 7.71
N SER A 171 0.32 -13.17 7.89
CA SER A 171 1.36 -13.80 7.07
C SER A 171 1.25 -15.33 6.91
N ARG A 172 0.55 -16.05 7.80
CA ARG A 172 0.53 -17.53 7.74
C ARG A 172 -0.58 -18.19 6.93
N LYS A 173 -1.52 -17.46 6.30
CA LYS A 173 -2.66 -18.11 5.62
C LYS A 173 -2.69 -18.09 4.08
N ASN A 174 -1.84 -17.31 3.41
CA ASN A 174 -2.00 -17.04 1.96
C ASN A 174 -0.82 -17.47 1.08
N THR A 175 -0.02 -18.45 1.49
CA THR A 175 1.08 -18.99 0.68
C THR A 175 0.70 -20.15 -0.26
N ASN A 176 -0.59 -20.43 -0.47
CA ASN A 176 -1.05 -21.43 -1.44
C ASN A 176 -1.99 -20.83 -2.49
#